data_AF-A0A820G9N6-F1
#
_entry.id   AF-A0A820G9N6-F1
#
_cell.length_a   1.000
_cell.length_b   1.000
_cell.length_c   1.000
_cell.angle_alpha   90.00
_cell.angle_beta   90.00
_cell.angle_gamma   90.00
#
_symmetry.space_group_name_H-M   'P 1'
#
loop_
_entity.id
_entity.type
_entity.pdbx_description
1 polymer ?
#
loop_
_entity_poly.entity_id
_entity_poly.type
_entity_poly.pdbx_seq_one_letter_code
_entity_poly.pdbx_strand_id
1 'polypeptide(L)'
;MNLECLANEILLDLFEYFKIEDLFHTFYNVNYRFNILLVKNFHSYHLDFQSVSKSNLHVICTKYLPLIRNKIISLRFSDDDNTPVQSKYIPIYFPSFAQLSHLRALSFYCVNSSNLMERLIIEWHQLPYLTNLSIINCNFTTKTDFHTIINSIWSLDHLVYCHLNGLDGTWPNFIAPDVTSLSIQYLFYEHGSMDWDVLLKLLKNTPYLRSLQTHIIDYSEPEKELSSYTTLTLTRF
;
A
#
# COMPACT_ATOMS: atom_id res chain seq x y z
N MET A 1 -37.62 -13.25 3.79
CA MET A 1 -36.81 -13.09 5.02
C MET A 1 -36.62 -11.59 5.25
N ASN A 2 -36.96 -11.06 6.43
CA ASN A 2 -36.77 -9.62 6.70
C ASN A 2 -35.40 -9.40 7.35
N LEU A 3 -34.44 -8.86 6.58
CA LEU A 3 -33.09 -8.54 7.07
C LEU A 3 -33.13 -7.60 8.29
N GLU A 4 -34.17 -6.75 8.39
CA GLU A 4 -34.34 -5.82 9.52
C GLU A 4 -34.65 -6.54 10.84
N CYS A 5 -35.01 -7.83 10.81
CA CYS A 5 -35.24 -8.61 12.02
C CYS A 5 -33.97 -9.29 12.56
N LEU A 6 -32.86 -9.26 11.82
CA LEU A 6 -31.59 -9.82 12.31
C LEU A 6 -31.03 -8.97 13.45
N ALA A 7 -30.22 -9.57 14.33
CA ALA A 7 -29.51 -8.84 15.37
C ALA A 7 -28.38 -7.97 14.79
N ASN A 8 -27.94 -6.95 15.52
CA ASN A 8 -26.91 -6.01 15.02
C ASN A 8 -25.59 -6.71 14.75
N GLU A 9 -25.24 -7.65 15.63
CA GLU A 9 -24.04 -8.46 15.60
C GLU A 9 -24.00 -9.28 14.31
N ILE A 10 -25.09 -9.97 13.99
CA ILE A 10 -25.20 -10.76 12.74
C ILE A 10 -25.07 -9.87 11.50
N LEU A 11 -25.66 -8.66 11.53
CA LEU A 11 -25.52 -7.72 10.43
C LEU A 11 -24.10 -7.19 10.26
N LEU A 12 -23.41 -6.90 11.37
CA LEU A 12 -22.02 -6.45 11.34
C LEU A 12 -21.10 -7.57 10.84
N ASP A 13 -21.31 -8.82 11.29
CA ASP A 13 -20.59 -9.99 10.78
C ASP A 13 -20.82 -10.14 9.27
N LEU A 14 -22.06 -9.96 8.79
CA LEU A 14 -22.35 -9.99 7.35
C LEU A 14 -21.64 -8.87 6.60
N PHE A 15 -21.57 -7.66 7.17
CA PHE A 15 -20.92 -6.51 6.53
C PHE A 15 -19.44 -6.73 6.22
N GLU A 16 -18.75 -7.58 6.98
CA GLU A 16 -17.34 -7.94 6.75
C GLU A 16 -17.11 -8.67 5.42
N TYR A 17 -18.15 -9.30 4.86
CA TYR A 17 -18.07 -10.04 3.59
C TYR A 17 -18.33 -9.17 2.35
N PHE A 18 -18.75 -7.92 2.53
CA PHE A 18 -19.04 -7.01 1.41
C PHE A 18 -17.86 -6.10 1.10
N LYS A 19 -17.68 -5.80 -0.19
CA LYS A 19 -16.86 -4.65 -0.59
C LYS A 19 -17.54 -3.36 -0.14
N ILE A 20 -16.76 -2.30 0.07
CA ILE A 20 -17.30 -1.06 0.59
C ILE A 20 -18.31 -0.42 -0.37
N GLU A 21 -18.09 -0.51 -1.69
CA GLU A 21 -19.03 -0.05 -2.69
C GLU A 21 -20.39 -0.73 -2.54
N ASP A 22 -20.39 -2.06 -2.41
CA ASP A 22 -21.60 -2.87 -2.29
C ASP A 22 -22.29 -2.61 -0.95
N LEU A 23 -21.50 -2.48 0.10
CA LEU A 23 -21.96 -2.23 1.46
C LEU A 23 -22.73 -0.91 1.53
N PHE A 24 -22.13 0.18 1.07
CA PHE A 24 -22.80 1.48 1.09
C PHE A 24 -23.90 1.57 0.03
N HIS A 25 -23.73 1.01 -1.16
CA HIS A 25 -24.79 1.03 -2.17
C HIS A 25 -26.04 0.28 -1.70
N THR A 26 -25.85 -0.85 -1.01
CA THR A 26 -26.95 -1.75 -0.61
C THR A 26 -27.63 -1.29 0.68
N PHE A 27 -26.87 -0.86 1.69
CA PHE A 27 -27.41 -0.66 3.04
C PHE A 27 -27.49 0.82 3.47
N TYR A 28 -26.74 1.72 2.83
CA TYR A 28 -26.79 3.13 3.19
C TYR A 28 -28.09 3.78 2.72
N ASN A 29 -28.72 4.55 3.61
CA ASN A 29 -30.00 5.23 3.40
C ASN A 29 -31.21 4.30 3.21
N VAL A 30 -31.07 3.00 3.52
CA VAL A 30 -32.21 2.08 3.57
C VAL A 30 -33.07 2.37 4.81
N ASN A 31 -32.44 2.42 5.99
CA ASN A 31 -33.09 2.87 7.23
C ASN A 31 -32.05 3.42 8.22
N TYR A 32 -32.53 4.06 9.29
CA TYR A 32 -31.68 4.68 10.32
C TYR A 32 -30.75 3.66 11.01
N ARG A 33 -31.24 2.44 11.25
CA ARG A 33 -30.48 1.38 11.91
C ARG A 33 -29.26 0.99 11.08
N PHE A 34 -29.42 0.73 9.79
CA PHE A 34 -28.29 0.40 8.91
C PHE A 34 -27.29 1.56 8.79
N ASN A 35 -27.76 2.81 8.73
CA ASN A 35 -26.87 3.97 8.71
C ASN A 35 -26.00 4.05 9.98
N ILE A 36 -26.58 3.79 11.16
CA ILE A 36 -25.83 3.69 12.41
C ILE A 36 -24.82 2.54 12.33
N LEU A 37 -25.27 1.36 11.89
CA LEU A 37 -24.40 0.19 11.84
C LEU A 37 -23.18 0.43 10.96
N LEU A 38 -23.38 0.98 9.76
CA LEU A 38 -22.30 1.36 8.86
C LEU A 38 -21.40 2.44 9.48
N VAL A 39 -21.94 3.62 9.76
CA VAL A 39 -21.10 4.78 10.06
C VAL A 39 -20.53 4.75 11.47
N LYS A 40 -21.27 4.23 12.45
CA LYS A 40 -20.88 4.29 13.88
C LYS A 40 -20.33 2.97 14.38
N ASN A 41 -20.97 1.84 14.09
CA ASN A 41 -20.61 0.55 14.69
C ASN A 41 -19.59 -0.25 13.88
N PHE A 42 -19.54 -0.08 12.56
CA PHE A 42 -18.52 -0.72 11.76
C PHE A 42 -17.16 -0.09 12.08
N HIS A 43 -16.21 -0.92 12.52
CA HIS A 43 -15.00 -0.44 13.18
C HIS A 43 -13.86 -0.13 12.21
N SER A 44 -13.79 -0.83 11.09
CA SER A 44 -12.65 -0.78 10.19
C SER A 44 -13.06 -0.92 8.74
N TYR A 45 -12.52 -0.06 7.89
CA TYR A 45 -12.76 -0.08 6.45
C TYR A 45 -11.50 -0.40 5.67
N HIS A 46 -11.66 -1.27 4.69
CA HIS A 46 -10.68 -1.57 3.65
C HIS A 46 -11.18 -0.96 2.35
N LEU A 47 -10.48 0.08 1.87
CA LEU A 47 -10.76 0.71 0.59
C LEU A 47 -9.84 0.08 -0.46
N ASP A 48 -10.41 -0.71 -1.35
CA ASP A 48 -9.71 -1.24 -2.51
C ASP A 48 -10.23 -0.56 -3.78
N PHE A 49 -9.50 0.42 -4.29
CA PHE A 49 -9.90 1.15 -5.49
C PHE A 49 -9.39 0.54 -6.79
N GLN A 50 -8.66 -0.59 -6.75
CA GLN A 50 -8.08 -1.22 -7.93
C GLN A 50 -9.14 -1.77 -8.91
N SER A 51 -10.33 -2.10 -8.43
CA SER A 51 -11.44 -2.60 -9.27
C SER A 51 -12.65 -1.67 -9.29
N VAL A 52 -12.52 -0.46 -8.74
CA VAL A 52 -13.67 0.44 -8.54
C VAL A 52 -13.86 1.32 -9.77
N SER A 53 -15.08 1.32 -10.31
CA SER A 53 -15.45 2.19 -11.42
C SER A 53 -15.31 3.67 -11.01
N LYS A 54 -15.02 4.54 -11.97
CA LYS A 54 -14.87 5.98 -11.71
C LYS A 54 -16.10 6.61 -11.05
N SER A 55 -17.31 6.19 -11.42
CA SER A 55 -18.55 6.67 -10.80
C SER A 55 -18.64 6.23 -9.35
N ASN A 56 -18.30 4.98 -9.04
CA ASN A 56 -18.34 4.47 -7.68
C ASN A 56 -17.26 5.11 -6.83
N LEU A 57 -16.05 5.31 -7.36
CA LEU A 57 -14.98 6.06 -6.70
C LEU A 57 -15.47 7.45 -6.31
N HIS A 58 -16.07 8.19 -7.25
CA HIS A 58 -16.60 9.53 -6.99
C HIS A 58 -17.66 9.51 -5.89
N VAL A 59 -18.61 8.58 -5.93
CA VAL A 59 -19.66 8.44 -4.91
C VAL A 59 -19.04 8.12 -3.54
N ILE A 60 -18.12 7.16 -3.47
CA ILE A 60 -17.45 6.79 -2.22
C ILE A 60 -16.71 8.00 -1.64
N CYS A 61 -15.88 8.66 -2.45
CA CYS A 61 -15.04 9.75 -1.98
C CYS A 61 -15.82 11.01 -1.61
N THR A 62 -16.92 11.32 -2.30
CA THR A 62 -17.69 12.54 -2.01
C THR A 62 -18.74 12.32 -0.92
N LYS A 63 -19.39 11.15 -0.89
CA LYS A 63 -20.54 10.90 -0.01
C LYS A 63 -20.16 10.15 1.26
N TYR A 64 -19.29 9.15 1.18
CA TYR A 64 -19.05 8.21 2.28
C TYR A 64 -17.73 8.45 3.00
N LEU A 65 -16.67 8.80 2.27
CA LEU A 65 -15.34 9.05 2.81
C LEU A 65 -15.33 10.06 3.97
N PRO A 66 -16.05 11.20 3.93
CA PRO A 66 -16.08 12.13 5.06
C PRO A 66 -16.62 11.51 6.36
N LEU A 67 -17.47 10.49 6.26
CA LEU A 67 -18.12 9.81 7.39
C LEU A 67 -17.24 8.73 8.02
N ILE A 68 -16.28 8.18 7.26
CA ILE A 68 -15.52 6.99 7.65
C ILE A 68 -14.00 7.18 7.64
N ARG A 69 -13.48 8.37 7.29
CA ARG A 69 -12.04 8.59 7.08
C ARG A 69 -11.14 8.13 8.24
N ASN A 70 -11.61 8.31 9.48
CA ASN A 70 -10.90 7.92 10.70
C ASN A 70 -11.07 6.43 11.05
N LYS A 71 -11.69 5.63 10.18
CA LYS A 71 -11.87 4.19 10.35
C LYS A 71 -11.22 3.39 9.22
N ILE A 72 -10.58 4.07 8.27
CA ILE A 72 -9.87 3.42 7.16
C ILE A 72 -8.58 2.84 7.70
N ILE A 73 -8.44 1.52 7.60
CA ILE A 73 -7.25 0.80 8.04
C ILE A 73 -6.40 0.32 6.87
N SER A 74 -6.99 0.21 5.68
CA SER A 74 -6.29 -0.21 4.45
C SER A 74 -6.78 0.61 3.28
N LEU A 75 -5.85 1.04 2.43
CA LEU A 75 -6.13 1.81 1.24
C LEU A 75 -5.28 1.32 0.08
N ARG A 76 -5.92 0.96 -1.03
CA ARG A 76 -5.25 0.51 -2.25
C ARG A 76 -5.71 1.34 -3.43
N PHE A 77 -4.74 1.81 -4.22
CA PHE A 77 -4.98 2.55 -5.44
C PHE A 77 -4.36 1.82 -6.63
N SER A 78 -5.04 1.86 -7.78
CA SER A 78 -4.45 1.49 -9.06
C SER A 78 -4.62 2.60 -10.08
N ASP A 79 -3.71 2.68 -11.04
CA ASP A 79 -3.85 3.49 -12.25
C ASP A 79 -3.66 2.62 -13.51
N ASP A 80 -4.02 1.34 -13.42
CA ASP A 80 -3.98 0.38 -14.53
C ASP A 80 -5.10 0.58 -15.58
N ASP A 81 -5.13 -0.30 -16.58
CA ASP A 81 -6.08 -0.26 -17.69
C ASP A 81 -7.56 -0.35 -17.26
N ASN A 82 -7.87 -0.98 -16.12
CA ASN A 82 -9.22 -1.07 -15.57
C ASN A 82 -9.61 0.20 -14.80
N THR A 83 -8.62 0.93 -14.29
CA THR A 83 -8.83 2.14 -13.48
C THR A 83 -8.00 3.33 -13.96
N PRO A 84 -8.09 3.70 -15.25
CA PRO A 84 -7.21 4.71 -15.80
C PRO A 84 -7.50 6.09 -15.19
N VAL A 85 -6.44 6.84 -14.92
CA VAL A 85 -6.45 8.23 -14.44
C VAL A 85 -6.92 8.40 -12.99
N GLN A 86 -7.04 7.32 -12.20
CA GLN A 86 -7.40 7.42 -10.79
C GLN A 86 -6.39 8.25 -10.00
N SER A 87 -5.10 8.14 -10.34
CA SER A 87 -4.01 8.87 -9.66
C SER A 87 -4.22 10.39 -9.62
N LYS A 88 -4.90 10.97 -10.63
CA LYS A 88 -5.20 12.41 -10.69
C LYS A 88 -6.28 12.85 -9.69
N TYR A 89 -7.13 11.92 -9.24
CA TYR A 89 -8.20 12.23 -8.29
C TYR A 89 -7.79 12.01 -6.83
N ILE A 90 -6.74 11.23 -6.58
CA ILE A 90 -6.24 10.97 -5.22
C ILE A 90 -5.95 12.29 -4.48
N PRO A 91 -5.23 13.28 -5.06
CA PRO A 91 -5.00 14.54 -4.36
C PRO A 91 -6.25 15.35 -4.04
N ILE A 92 -7.33 15.17 -4.82
CA ILE A 92 -8.60 15.87 -4.64
C ILE A 92 -9.37 15.27 -3.47
N TYR A 93 -9.46 13.93 -3.42
CA TYR A 93 -10.21 13.23 -2.38
C TYR A 93 -9.43 13.05 -1.08
N PHE A 94 -8.11 13.00 -1.18
CA PHE A 94 -7.17 12.88 -0.06
C PHE A 94 -6.18 14.05 -0.12
N PRO A 95 -6.61 15.27 0.29
CA PRO A 95 -5.74 16.44 0.29
C PRO A 95 -4.61 16.33 1.31
N SER A 96 -4.75 15.46 2.32
CA SER A 96 -3.68 15.04 3.23
C SER A 96 -3.98 13.64 3.77
N PHE A 97 -2.98 12.77 3.74
CA PHE A 97 -3.08 11.42 4.30
C PHE A 97 -3.07 11.42 5.84
N ALA A 98 -2.67 12.51 6.50
CA ALA A 98 -2.74 12.66 7.96
C ALA A 98 -4.16 12.49 8.53
N GLN A 99 -5.19 12.70 7.72
CA GLN A 99 -6.59 12.49 8.14
C GLN A 99 -6.95 11.00 8.29
N LEU A 100 -6.12 10.11 7.75
CA LEU A 100 -6.27 8.66 7.83
C LEU A 100 -5.49 8.13 9.04
N SER A 101 -5.83 8.64 10.23
CA SER A 101 -5.08 8.42 11.48
C SER A 101 -5.01 6.98 11.96
N HIS A 102 -5.74 6.06 11.33
CA HIS A 102 -5.75 4.63 11.65
C HIS A 102 -5.25 3.76 10.49
N LEU A 103 -4.70 4.38 9.44
CA LEU A 103 -4.20 3.67 8.28
C LEU A 103 -3.01 2.78 8.67
N ARG A 104 -3.14 1.49 8.35
CA ARG A 104 -2.12 0.46 8.62
C ARG A 104 -1.50 -0.08 7.34
N ALA A 105 -2.28 -0.15 6.28
CA ALA A 105 -1.84 -0.66 4.99
C ALA A 105 -2.09 0.37 3.88
N LEU A 106 -1.06 0.63 3.09
CA LEU A 106 -1.13 1.50 1.92
C LEU A 106 -0.50 0.80 0.73
N SER A 107 -1.23 0.74 -0.39
CA SER A 107 -0.74 0.10 -1.61
C SER A 107 -1.01 0.95 -2.85
N PHE A 108 -0.02 1.04 -3.72
CA PHE A 108 -0.08 1.68 -5.02
C PHE A 108 0.31 0.69 -6.10
N TYR A 109 -0.55 0.58 -7.12
CA TYR A 109 -0.37 -0.32 -8.26
C TYR A 109 -0.40 0.49 -9.56
N CYS A 110 0.61 0.34 -10.40
CA CYS A 110 0.67 0.97 -11.72
C CYS A 110 0.50 2.51 -11.71
N VAL A 111 0.77 3.18 -10.58
CA VAL A 111 0.48 4.61 -10.43
C VAL A 111 1.47 5.43 -11.25
N ASN A 112 0.97 6.06 -12.31
CA ASN A 112 1.76 6.89 -13.20
C ASN A 112 1.67 8.39 -12.83
N SER A 113 1.95 8.70 -11.56
CA SER A 113 1.94 10.08 -11.06
C SER A 113 3.08 10.32 -10.10
N SER A 114 4.19 10.80 -10.64
CA SER A 114 5.38 11.14 -9.86
C SER A 114 5.12 12.19 -8.80
N ASN A 115 4.32 13.22 -9.09
CA ASN A 115 3.97 14.27 -8.13
C ASN A 115 3.19 13.72 -6.93
N LEU A 116 2.34 12.71 -7.16
CA LEU A 116 1.64 12.02 -6.08
C LEU A 116 2.64 11.25 -5.22
N MET A 117 3.57 10.51 -5.83
CA MET A 117 4.59 9.76 -5.10
C MET A 117 5.52 10.68 -4.29
N GLU A 118 5.97 11.81 -4.86
CA GLU A 118 6.77 12.83 -4.16
C GLU A 118 6.05 13.39 -2.93
N ARG A 119 4.77 13.72 -3.09
CA ARG A 119 3.93 14.19 -1.97
C ARG A 119 3.77 13.11 -0.90
N LEU A 120 3.56 11.86 -1.30
CA LEU A 120 3.37 10.72 -0.40
C LEU A 120 4.60 10.47 0.47
N ILE A 121 5.80 10.55 -0.10
CA ILE A 121 7.08 10.41 0.63
C ILE A 121 7.14 11.38 1.82
N ILE A 122 6.70 12.62 1.62
CA ILE A 122 6.67 13.64 2.69
C ILE A 122 5.60 13.30 3.74
N GLU A 123 4.44 12.80 3.30
CA GLU A 123 3.28 12.54 4.17
C GLU A 123 3.34 11.19 4.90
N TRP A 124 4.16 10.22 4.48
CA TRP A 124 4.22 8.89 5.12
C TRP A 124 4.62 8.96 6.59
N HIS A 125 5.49 9.90 6.96
CA HIS A 125 5.88 10.14 8.36
C HIS A 125 4.72 10.65 9.24
N GLN A 126 3.60 11.06 8.64
CA GLN A 126 2.39 11.46 9.34
C GLN A 126 1.42 10.30 9.57
N LEU A 127 1.79 9.07 9.18
CA LEU A 127 0.99 7.86 9.32
C LEU A 127 1.54 6.97 10.45
N PRO A 128 1.19 7.23 11.72
CA PRO A 128 1.84 6.61 12.88
C PRO A 128 1.60 5.11 13.02
N TYR A 129 0.63 4.54 12.29
CA TYR A 129 0.31 3.10 12.37
C TYR A 129 0.59 2.36 11.06
N LEU A 130 1.27 3.00 10.10
CA LEU A 130 1.59 2.37 8.82
C LEU A 130 2.58 1.22 9.05
N THR A 131 2.08 0.01 8.83
CA THR A 131 2.80 -1.26 9.04
C THR A 131 3.04 -2.01 7.74
N ASN A 132 2.25 -1.72 6.71
CA ASN A 132 2.34 -2.35 5.40
C ASN A 132 2.38 -1.29 4.30
N LEU A 133 3.43 -1.31 3.49
CA LEU A 133 3.58 -0.46 2.32
C LEU A 133 3.85 -1.34 1.09
N SER A 134 3.09 -1.10 0.02
CA SER A 134 3.32 -1.74 -1.28
C SER A 134 3.36 -0.69 -2.38
N ILE A 135 4.43 -0.68 -3.15
CA ILE A 135 4.62 0.19 -4.31
C ILE A 135 4.99 -0.72 -5.48
N ILE A 136 4.04 -0.92 -6.38
CA ILE A 136 4.13 -1.90 -7.45
C ILE A 136 3.91 -1.19 -8.78
N ASN A 137 4.85 -1.33 -9.70
CA ASN A 137 4.82 -0.75 -11.05
C ASN A 137 4.56 0.76 -11.07
N CYS A 138 4.99 1.48 -10.04
CA CYS A 138 4.77 2.92 -9.93
C CYS A 138 5.92 3.69 -10.59
N ASN A 139 5.58 4.83 -11.21
CA ASN A 139 6.56 5.70 -11.86
C ASN A 139 7.07 6.77 -10.88
N PHE A 140 8.39 6.89 -10.77
CA PHE A 140 9.05 7.96 -10.05
C PHE A 140 9.72 8.93 -11.02
N THR A 141 9.62 10.22 -10.74
CA THR A 141 10.30 11.28 -11.50
C THR A 141 11.81 11.17 -11.37
N THR A 142 12.53 11.62 -12.40
CA THR A 142 13.98 11.86 -12.33
C THR A 142 14.41 12.92 -11.32
N LYS A 143 13.45 13.73 -10.82
CA LYS A 143 13.72 14.80 -9.86
C LYS A 143 14.00 14.28 -8.45
N THR A 144 13.33 13.20 -8.05
CA THR A 144 13.54 12.59 -6.74
C THR A 144 14.40 11.36 -6.92
N ASP A 145 15.59 11.42 -6.34
CA ASP A 145 16.52 10.29 -6.36
C ASP A 145 15.84 9.06 -5.73
N PHE A 146 15.87 7.92 -6.43
CA PHE A 146 15.36 6.65 -5.94
C PHE A 146 15.94 6.30 -4.56
N HIS A 147 17.19 6.67 -4.31
CA HIS A 147 17.82 6.51 -3.00
C HIS A 147 17.11 7.32 -1.90
N THR A 148 16.57 8.51 -2.20
CA THR A 148 15.78 9.31 -1.25
C THR A 148 14.46 8.60 -0.92
N ILE A 149 13.83 7.97 -1.91
CA ILE A 149 12.60 7.18 -1.72
C ILE A 149 12.89 6.01 -0.78
N ILE A 150 13.93 5.22 -1.08
CA ILE A 150 14.34 4.09 -0.25
C ILE A 150 14.67 4.54 1.18
N ASN A 151 15.43 5.61 1.37
CA ASN A 151 15.74 6.12 2.71
C ASN A 151 14.50 6.59 3.47
N SER A 152 13.52 7.21 2.80
CA SER A 152 12.25 7.60 3.41
C SER A 152 11.41 6.40 3.84
N ILE A 153 11.38 5.34 3.02
CA ILE A 153 10.70 4.09 3.39
C ILE A 153 11.39 3.45 4.61
N TRP A 154 12.73 3.43 4.63
CA TRP A 154 13.50 2.85 5.72
C TRP A 154 13.40 3.61 7.04
N SER A 155 13.07 4.90 7.01
CA SER A 155 12.86 5.72 8.20
C SER A 155 11.42 5.65 8.75
N LEU A 156 10.56 4.75 8.25
CA LEU A 156 9.23 4.52 8.81
C LEU A 156 9.31 3.62 10.06
N ASP A 157 9.05 4.22 11.22
CA ASP A 157 9.24 3.61 12.55
C ASP A 157 8.44 2.33 12.80
N HIS A 158 7.32 2.13 12.10
CA HIS A 158 6.41 1.01 12.32
C HIS A 158 6.24 0.11 11.09
N LEU A 159 6.97 0.36 10.00
CA LEU A 159 6.83 -0.43 8.78
C LEU A 159 7.36 -1.85 8.98
N VAL A 160 6.48 -2.85 8.95
CA VAL A 160 6.84 -4.27 9.13
C VAL A 160 6.98 -4.99 7.79
N TYR A 161 6.08 -4.68 6.85
CA TYR A 161 6.02 -5.29 5.53
C TYR A 161 6.24 -4.23 4.45
N CYS A 162 7.27 -4.45 3.63
CA CYS A 162 7.57 -3.61 2.49
C CYS A 162 7.59 -4.45 1.22
N HIS A 163 6.79 -4.05 0.23
CA HIS A 163 6.80 -4.65 -1.10
C HIS A 163 7.08 -3.57 -2.14
N LEU A 164 8.19 -3.73 -2.84
CA LEU A 164 8.69 -2.86 -3.87
C LEU A 164 8.82 -3.68 -5.15
N ASN A 165 8.10 -3.29 -6.19
CA ASN A 165 8.15 -3.96 -7.48
C ASN A 165 8.16 -2.87 -8.55
N GLY A 166 9.23 -2.82 -9.34
CA GLY A 166 9.37 -1.87 -10.44
C GLY A 166 8.86 -2.45 -11.76
N LEU A 167 8.47 -1.57 -12.70
CA LEU A 167 8.30 -2.02 -14.09
C LEU A 167 9.69 -2.35 -14.65
N ASP A 168 9.82 -3.49 -15.33
CA ASP A 168 11.07 -3.94 -15.95
C ASP A 168 11.77 -2.78 -16.71
N GLY A 169 13.00 -2.47 -16.32
CA GLY A 169 13.83 -1.43 -16.94
C GLY A 169 13.50 0.02 -16.57
N THR A 170 12.49 0.28 -15.73
CA THR A 170 12.15 1.65 -15.30
C THR A 170 12.78 2.05 -13.97
N TRP A 171 12.98 1.08 -13.08
CA TRP A 171 13.63 1.33 -11.81
C TRP A 171 15.14 1.11 -11.97
N PRO A 172 15.98 1.97 -11.37
CA PRO A 172 17.41 1.69 -11.31
C PRO A 172 17.65 0.42 -10.48
N ASN A 173 18.87 -0.12 -10.59
CA ASN A 173 19.35 -1.15 -9.66
C ASN A 173 19.06 -0.73 -8.22
N PHE A 174 18.75 -1.70 -7.37
CA PHE A 174 18.47 -1.41 -5.98
C PHE A 174 19.66 -0.72 -5.33
N ILE A 175 19.37 0.32 -4.54
CA ILE A 175 20.37 1.06 -3.78
C ILE A 175 20.10 0.78 -2.32
N ALA A 176 21.10 0.26 -1.61
CA ALA A 176 20.97 0.00 -0.19
C ALA A 176 20.81 1.32 0.58
N PRO A 177 19.83 1.40 1.49
CA PRO A 177 19.56 2.60 2.28
C PRO A 177 20.79 3.00 3.09
N ASP A 178 20.92 4.29 3.40
CA ASP A 178 21.87 4.81 4.40
C ASP A 178 21.27 4.82 5.81
N VAL A 179 19.95 4.74 5.91
CA VAL A 179 19.20 4.72 7.17
C VAL A 179 18.97 3.28 7.62
N THR A 180 19.12 3.04 8.93
CA THR A 180 18.79 1.73 9.53
C THR A 180 17.30 1.67 9.86
N SER A 181 16.60 0.67 9.34
CA SER A 181 15.23 0.35 9.76
C SER A 181 15.27 -0.70 10.88
N LEU A 182 14.63 -0.37 12.01
CA LEU A 182 14.46 -1.30 13.13
C LEU A 182 13.08 -2.00 13.11
N SER A 183 12.25 -1.71 12.11
CA SER A 183 10.85 -2.13 12.04
C SER A 183 10.61 -3.18 10.96
N ILE A 184 11.29 -3.07 9.82
CA ILE A 184 11.07 -3.94 8.65
C ILE A 184 11.49 -5.37 8.97
N GLN A 185 10.54 -6.30 8.81
CA GLN A 185 10.74 -7.73 9.01
C GLN A 185 10.60 -8.53 7.71
N TYR A 186 9.81 -8.02 6.76
CA TYR A 186 9.55 -8.69 5.49
C TYR A 186 9.74 -7.70 4.34
N LEU A 187 10.69 -8.01 3.46
CA LEU A 187 10.99 -7.22 2.28
C LEU A 187 10.82 -8.07 1.03
N PHE A 188 10.00 -7.58 0.12
CA PHE A 188 9.82 -8.12 -1.22
C PHE A 188 10.32 -7.05 -2.20
N TYR A 189 11.39 -7.36 -2.93
CA TYR A 189 11.92 -6.51 -3.98
C TYR A 189 11.98 -7.29 -5.29
N GLU A 190 10.99 -7.08 -6.15
CA GLU A 190 10.81 -7.80 -7.41
C GLU A 190 11.20 -6.92 -8.61
N HIS A 191 11.58 -7.56 -9.73
CA HIS A 191 11.88 -6.91 -11.02
C HIS A 191 13.00 -5.85 -11.00
N GLY A 192 13.83 -5.86 -9.96
CA GLY A 192 15.07 -5.11 -9.91
C GLY A 192 16.24 -5.99 -9.52
N SER A 193 17.44 -5.55 -9.88
CA SER A 193 18.67 -6.25 -9.57
C SER A 193 19.40 -5.66 -8.40
N MET A 194 19.97 -6.54 -7.59
CA MET A 194 20.83 -6.21 -6.46
C MET A 194 22.15 -6.97 -6.60
N ASP A 195 23.28 -6.28 -6.41
CA ASP A 195 24.57 -6.93 -6.26
C ASP A 195 24.81 -7.37 -4.80
N TRP A 196 25.86 -8.16 -4.58
CA TRP A 196 26.19 -8.68 -3.26
C TRP A 196 26.56 -7.61 -2.23
N ASP A 197 27.25 -6.54 -2.63
CA ASP A 197 27.67 -5.48 -1.71
C ASP A 197 26.46 -4.67 -1.21
N VAL A 198 25.53 -4.38 -2.11
CA VAL A 198 24.25 -3.77 -1.81
C VAL A 198 23.42 -4.66 -0.89
N LEU A 199 23.36 -5.97 -1.14
CA LEU A 199 22.67 -6.91 -0.26
C LEU A 199 23.26 -6.90 1.15
N LEU A 200 24.59 -6.97 1.29
CA LEU A 200 25.24 -6.95 2.60
C LEU A 200 24.95 -5.64 3.35
N LYS A 201 24.97 -4.50 2.67
CA LYS A 201 24.62 -3.20 3.25
C LYS A 201 23.14 -3.14 3.66
N LEU A 202 22.24 -3.67 2.84
CA LEU A 202 20.81 -3.78 3.13
C LEU A 202 20.55 -4.60 4.40
N LEU A 203 21.20 -5.76 4.53
CA LEU A 203 21.08 -6.63 5.70
C LEU A 203 21.64 -5.99 6.97
N LYS A 204 22.73 -5.22 6.84
CA LYS A 204 23.29 -4.43 7.95
C LYS A 204 22.31 -3.34 8.41
N ASN A 205 21.66 -2.67 7.46
CA ASN A 205 20.73 -1.58 7.72
C ASN A 205 19.29 -2.04 7.97
N THR A 206 19.04 -3.35 7.97
CA THR A 206 17.72 -3.93 8.30
C THR A 206 17.91 -5.10 9.27
N PRO A 207 18.41 -4.84 10.49
CA PRO A 207 18.84 -5.90 11.41
C PRO A 207 17.72 -6.84 11.88
N TYR A 208 16.44 -6.49 11.74
CA TYR A 208 15.32 -7.35 12.10
C TYR A 208 14.63 -8.04 10.91
N LEU A 209 15.26 -8.01 9.74
CA LEU A 209 14.75 -8.68 8.54
C LEU A 209 14.71 -10.21 8.74
N ARG A 210 13.52 -10.80 8.58
CA ARG A 210 13.25 -12.25 8.68
C ARG A 210 13.10 -12.90 7.32
N SER A 211 12.57 -12.16 6.35
CA SER A 211 12.36 -12.67 5.00
C SER A 211 12.76 -11.62 3.97
N LEU A 212 13.57 -12.05 2.99
CA LEU A 212 13.93 -11.27 1.82
C LEU A 212 13.58 -12.07 0.56
N GLN A 213 12.72 -11.52 -0.28
CA GLN A 213 12.47 -12.04 -1.62
C GLN A 213 13.04 -11.05 -2.63
N THR A 214 14.06 -11.46 -3.39
CA THR A 214 14.70 -10.58 -4.38
C THR A 214 15.42 -11.33 -5.50
N HIS A 215 15.83 -10.61 -6.55
CA HIS A 215 16.67 -11.13 -7.63
C HIS A 215 18.10 -10.59 -7.47
N ILE A 216 19.05 -11.50 -7.30
CA ILE A 216 20.47 -11.16 -7.14
C ILE A 216 21.16 -11.41 -8.47
N ILE A 217 21.88 -10.41 -8.98
CA ILE A 217 22.73 -10.57 -10.16
C ILE A 217 24.15 -10.87 -9.70
N ASP A 218 24.68 -12.00 -10.15
CA ASP A 218 26.10 -12.32 -10.00
C ASP A 218 26.87 -11.91 -11.24
N TYR A 219 27.58 -10.78 -11.16
CA TYR A 219 28.41 -10.27 -12.25
C TYR A 219 29.70 -11.09 -12.47
N SER A 220 29.98 -12.11 -11.65
CA SER A 220 31.17 -12.96 -11.84
C SER A 220 31.01 -13.98 -12.98
N GLU A 221 29.78 -14.26 -13.44
CA GLU A 221 29.50 -15.14 -14.59
C GLU A 221 28.63 -14.41 -15.65
N PRO A 222 29.20 -13.52 -16.48
CA PRO A 222 28.44 -12.70 -17.44
C PRO A 222 27.73 -13.49 -18.55
N GLU A 223 28.02 -14.79 -18.71
CA GLU A 223 27.46 -15.64 -19.77
C GLU A 223 26.27 -16.52 -19.32
N LYS A 224 25.90 -16.50 -18.03
CA LYS A 224 24.71 -17.20 -17.52
C LYS A 224 23.63 -16.22 -17.07
N GLU A 225 22.92 -15.63 -18.02
CA GLU A 225 21.62 -14.99 -17.77
C GLU A 225 20.52 -16.05 -17.49
N LEU A 226 20.75 -16.95 -16.53
CA LEU A 226 19.70 -17.80 -15.99
C LEU A 226 19.04 -17.03 -14.84
N SER A 227 17.90 -16.40 -15.16
CA SER A 227 17.02 -15.70 -14.24
C SER A 227 16.40 -16.67 -13.23
N SER A 228 17.10 -16.98 -12.15
CA SER A 228 16.54 -17.70 -11.02
C SER A 228 16.16 -16.72 -9.90
N TYR A 229 14.86 -16.60 -9.63
CA TYR A 229 14.37 -15.93 -8.42
C TYR A 229 14.93 -16.66 -7.20
N THR A 230 15.66 -15.93 -6.35
CA THR A 230 16.23 -16.49 -5.12
C THR A 230 15.49 -15.91 -3.94
N THR A 231 14.58 -16.70 -3.36
CA THR A 231 14.00 -16.34 -2.07
C THR A 231 15.00 -16.65 -0.97
N LEU A 232 15.49 -15.62 -0.29
CA LEU A 232 16.36 -15.75 0.87
C LEU A 232 15.52 -15.66 2.14
N THR A 233 15.14 -16.82 2.68
CA THR A 233 14.56 -16.89 4.02
C THR A 233 15.68 -16.81 5.06
N LEU A 234 15.74 -15.71 5.80
CA LEU A 234 16.74 -15.50 6.84
C LEU A 234 16.21 -16.08 8.16
N THR A 235 16.52 -17.34 8.44
CA THR A 235 16.26 -17.93 9.75
C THR A 235 17.32 -17.44 10.72
N ARG A 236 17.03 -16.35 11.45
CA ARG A 236 17.84 -15.93 12.60
C ARG A 236 17.34 -16.68 13.85
N PHE A 237 18.26 -17.43 14.47
CA PHE A 237 18.07 -18.06 15.79
C PHE A 237 18.24 -17.05 16.92
#